data_AF-A0A966YAH9-F1
#
_entry.id   AF-A0A966YAH9-F1
#
_cell.length_a   1.000
_cell.length_b   1.000
_cell.length_c   1.000
_cell.angle_alpha   90.00
_cell.angle_beta   90.00
_cell.angle_gamma   90.00
#
_symmetry.space_group_name_H-M   'P 1'
#
loop_
_entity.id
_entity.type
_entity.pdbx_description
1 polymer ?
#
loop_
_entity_poly.entity_id
_entity_poly.type
_entity_poly.pdbx_seq_one_letter_code
_entity_poly.pdbx_strand_id
1 'polypeptide(L)'
;MTPAEILSPELTEKVDALRAADKPFAFATIVRTVGSTAAKPGAKALLAEDGTILEGWLGGGCARGAVKRAALTAFRTGEPQLVSVTPEEFLAELGVEAGTQHSGVTYARNGCPSKGTVDIFIEPSLPLPELVVMGASPVARALCSLAAQFQFAIRAVKGDMELAPTSRQRYVVIATQGQGDMAALNAALANGPSLISFVGSSRKFAALSQKLM
;
A
#
# COMPACT_ATOMS: atom_id res chain seq x y z
N MET A 1 24.76 -6.42 -26.82
CA MET A 1 23.88 -7.12 -25.88
C MET A 1 22.89 -6.05 -25.41
N THR A 2 21.66 -6.06 -25.93
CA THR A 2 20.62 -5.16 -25.41
C THR A 2 20.37 -5.53 -23.94
N PRO A 3 20.18 -4.56 -23.04
CA PRO A 3 19.75 -4.87 -21.69
C PRO A 3 18.47 -5.71 -21.77
N ALA A 4 18.40 -6.83 -21.05
CA ALA A 4 17.15 -7.53 -20.89
C ALA A 4 16.23 -6.62 -20.07
N GLU A 5 15.24 -6.01 -20.72
CA GLU A 5 14.26 -5.17 -20.04
C GLU A 5 13.41 -6.03 -19.10
N ILE A 6 13.32 -5.62 -17.83
CA ILE A 6 12.60 -6.36 -16.78
C ILE A 6 11.08 -6.31 -17.00
N LEU A 7 10.61 -5.25 -17.66
CA LEU A 7 9.20 -4.98 -17.97
C LEU A 7 9.03 -4.84 -19.48
N SER A 8 7.87 -5.23 -20.01
CA SER A 8 7.53 -4.93 -21.40
C SER A 8 7.21 -3.43 -21.58
N PRO A 9 7.26 -2.89 -22.81
CA PRO A 9 6.90 -1.50 -23.08
C PRO A 9 5.49 -1.13 -22.59
N GLU A 10 4.50 -2.00 -22.82
CA GLU A 10 3.09 -1.77 -22.42
C GLU A 10 2.94 -1.69 -20.90
N LEU A 11 3.69 -2.54 -20.21
CA LEU A 11 3.67 -2.64 -18.75
C LEU A 11 4.38 -1.43 -18.13
N THR A 12 5.45 -0.94 -18.76
CA THR A 12 6.15 0.30 -18.39
C THR A 12 5.24 1.52 -18.53
N GLU A 13 4.56 1.67 -19.67
CA GLU A 13 3.63 2.78 -19.91
C GLU A 13 2.52 2.85 -18.85
N LYS A 14 1.91 1.70 -18.51
CA LYS A 14 0.89 1.64 -17.45
C LYS A 14 1.43 2.00 -16.08
N VAL A 15 2.65 1.55 -15.75
CA VAL A 15 3.31 1.89 -14.48
C VAL A 15 3.53 3.39 -14.37
N ASP A 16 4.02 4.01 -15.43
CA ASP A 16 4.28 5.45 -15.45
C ASP A 16 2.98 6.26 -15.33
N ALA A 17 1.91 5.83 -16.00
CA ALA A 17 0.58 6.43 -15.85
C ALA A 17 0.03 6.33 -14.40
N LEU A 18 0.21 5.18 -13.74
CA LEU A 18 -0.22 4.98 -12.35
C LEU A 18 0.60 5.83 -11.38
N ARG A 19 1.92 5.91 -11.59
CA ARG A 19 2.81 6.78 -10.80
C ARG A 19 2.45 8.25 -10.94
N ALA A 20 2.25 8.72 -12.17
CA ALA A 20 1.86 10.11 -12.43
C ALA A 20 0.51 10.48 -11.80
N ALA A 21 -0.37 9.50 -11.63
CA ALA A 21 -1.69 9.68 -11.00
C ALA A 21 -1.69 9.38 -9.48
N ASP A 22 -0.54 9.12 -8.86
CA ASP A 22 -0.41 8.70 -7.44
C ASP A 22 -1.31 7.51 -7.06
N LYS A 23 -1.54 6.60 -8.02
CA LYS A 23 -2.36 5.41 -7.79
C LYS A 23 -1.51 4.26 -7.27
N PRO A 24 -1.86 3.63 -6.14
CA PRO A 24 -1.22 2.40 -5.70
C PRO A 24 -1.36 1.30 -6.75
N PHE A 25 -0.30 0.52 -6.92
CA PHE A 25 -0.30 -0.68 -7.76
C PHE A 25 0.68 -1.71 -7.21
N ALA A 26 0.62 -2.95 -7.69
CA ALA A 26 1.55 -3.99 -7.25
C ALA A 26 2.01 -4.84 -8.42
N PHE A 27 3.22 -5.38 -8.32
CA PHE A 27 3.65 -6.47 -9.20
C PHE A 27 3.38 -7.81 -8.53
N ALA A 28 2.75 -8.72 -9.25
CA ALA A 28 2.81 -10.13 -8.94
C ALA A 28 3.80 -10.79 -9.89
N THR A 29 4.76 -11.53 -9.33
CA THR A 29 5.79 -12.25 -10.10
C THR A 29 5.81 -13.70 -9.67
N ILE A 30 5.73 -14.62 -10.62
CA ILE A 30 5.99 -16.02 -10.33
C ILE A 30 7.48 -16.19 -10.11
N VAL A 31 7.85 -16.61 -8.90
CA VAL A 31 9.26 -16.78 -8.51
C VAL A 31 9.68 -18.25 -8.50
N ARG A 32 8.72 -19.17 -8.35
CA ARG A 32 8.97 -20.62 -8.38
C ARG A 32 7.74 -21.38 -8.86
N THR A 33 8.00 -22.51 -9.53
CA THR A 33 6.98 -23.45 -9.97
C THR A 33 7.44 -24.88 -9.71
N VAL A 34 6.52 -25.77 -9.33
CA VAL A 34 6.78 -27.21 -9.19
C VAL A 34 5.70 -27.99 -9.96
N GLY A 35 6.10 -29.05 -10.65
CA GLY A 35 5.20 -29.86 -11.47
C GLY A 35 4.70 -29.12 -12.72
N SER A 36 3.48 -29.47 -13.17
CA SER A 36 2.90 -28.91 -14.38
C SER A 36 2.13 -27.61 -14.10
N THR A 37 2.73 -26.49 -14.48
CA THR A 37 2.15 -25.14 -14.34
C THR A 37 2.11 -24.42 -15.69
N ALA A 38 1.02 -23.69 -15.92
CA ALA A 38 0.80 -22.93 -17.14
C ALA A 38 1.79 -21.77 -17.29
N ALA A 39 2.02 -21.03 -16.20
CA ALA A 39 3.00 -19.98 -16.14
C ALA A 39 4.31 -20.47 -15.53
N LYS A 40 5.41 -19.79 -15.88
CA LYS A 40 6.79 -20.13 -15.51
C LYS A 40 7.42 -19.00 -14.68
N PRO A 41 8.52 -19.28 -13.95
CA PRO A 41 9.24 -18.24 -13.25
C PRO A 41 9.58 -17.06 -14.17
N GLY A 42 9.40 -15.84 -13.67
CA GLY A 42 9.52 -14.60 -14.45
C GLY A 42 8.20 -14.09 -15.04
N ALA A 43 7.16 -14.92 -15.15
CA ALA A 43 5.83 -14.45 -15.51
C ALA A 43 5.33 -13.40 -14.50
N LYS A 44 4.80 -12.28 -15.02
CA LYS A 44 4.52 -11.09 -14.23
C LYS A 44 3.16 -10.51 -14.61
N ALA A 45 2.50 -9.91 -13.62
CA ALA A 45 1.29 -9.13 -13.82
C ALA A 45 1.32 -7.85 -12.98
N LEU A 46 0.76 -6.79 -13.54
CA LEU A 46 0.49 -5.54 -12.86
C LEU A 46 -0.91 -5.59 -12.25
N LEU A 47 -1.01 -5.26 -10.97
CA LEU A 47 -2.24 -5.30 -10.20
C LEU A 47 -2.67 -3.89 -9.79
N ALA A 48 -3.97 -3.61 -9.93
CA ALA A 48 -4.60 -2.46 -9.31
C ALA A 48 -4.76 -2.66 -7.79
N GLU A 49 -5.08 -1.58 -7.07
CA GLU A 49 -5.30 -1.57 -5.61
C GLU A 49 -6.36 -2.59 -5.15
N ASP A 50 -7.39 -2.84 -5.96
CA ASP A 50 -8.44 -3.84 -5.70
C ASP A 50 -8.03 -5.28 -6.03
N GLY A 51 -6.78 -5.49 -6.46
CA GLY A 51 -6.21 -6.76 -6.89
C GLY A 51 -6.59 -7.21 -8.31
N THR A 52 -7.24 -6.34 -9.10
CA THR A 52 -7.51 -6.61 -10.52
C THR A 52 -6.22 -6.63 -11.32
N ILE A 53 -6.06 -7.62 -12.20
CA ILE A 53 -4.93 -7.68 -13.15
C ILE A 53 -5.16 -6.65 -14.25
N LEU A 54 -4.32 -5.62 -14.29
CA LEU A 54 -4.36 -4.56 -15.30
C LEU A 54 -3.58 -4.94 -16.57
N GLU A 55 -2.50 -5.70 -16.42
CA GLU A 55 -1.62 -6.12 -17.51
C GLU A 55 -0.82 -7.36 -17.12
N GLY A 56 -0.38 -8.14 -18.11
CA GLY A 56 0.44 -9.33 -17.92
C GLY A 56 -0.35 -10.56 -17.50
N TRP A 57 0.36 -11.63 -17.13
CA TRP A 57 -0.24 -12.95 -16.94
C TRP A 57 0.49 -13.80 -15.89
N LEU A 58 -0.29 -14.47 -15.04
CA LEU A 58 0.20 -15.33 -13.94
C LEU A 58 -0.25 -16.80 -14.09
N GLY A 59 -0.79 -17.18 -15.24
CA GLY A 59 -1.35 -18.52 -15.42
C GLY A 59 -2.87 -18.55 -15.54
N GLY A 60 -3.43 -19.74 -15.27
CA GLY A 60 -4.87 -19.98 -15.24
C GLY A 60 -5.58 -19.33 -14.05
N GLY A 61 -6.90 -19.53 -13.97
CA GLY A 61 -7.76 -18.88 -12.97
C GLY A 61 -7.51 -19.27 -11.50
N CYS A 62 -6.88 -20.43 -11.23
CA CYS A 62 -6.74 -20.96 -9.87
C CYS A 62 -5.92 -20.07 -8.92
N ALA A 63 -4.96 -19.29 -9.42
CA ALA A 63 -4.17 -18.39 -8.58
C ALA A 63 -4.84 -17.03 -8.32
N ARG A 64 -5.83 -16.62 -9.14
CA ARG A 64 -6.37 -15.24 -9.13
C ARG A 64 -6.93 -14.82 -7.78
N GLY A 65 -7.67 -15.71 -7.10
CA GLY A 65 -8.23 -15.42 -5.78
C GLY A 65 -7.15 -15.23 -4.72
N ALA A 66 -6.09 -16.04 -4.75
CA ALA A 66 -4.97 -15.93 -3.82
C ALA A 66 -4.17 -14.65 -4.06
N VAL A 67 -3.87 -14.34 -5.33
CA VAL A 67 -3.19 -13.11 -5.74
C VAL A 67 -3.98 -11.87 -5.31
N LYS A 68 -5.30 -11.84 -5.54
CA LYS A 68 -6.15 -10.72 -5.13
C LYS A 68 -6.09 -10.48 -3.61
N ARG A 69 -6.23 -11.52 -2.79
CA ARG A 69 -6.16 -11.39 -1.33
C ARG A 69 -4.79 -10.91 -0.85
N ALA A 70 -3.73 -11.41 -1.46
CA ALA A 70 -2.38 -11.00 -1.13
C ALA A 70 -2.09 -9.56 -1.57
N ALA A 71 -2.57 -9.12 -2.73
CA ALA A 71 -2.47 -7.74 -3.17
C ALA A 71 -3.18 -6.79 -2.18
N LEU A 72 -4.42 -7.11 -1.79
CA LEU A 72 -5.15 -6.32 -0.78
C LEU A 72 -4.40 -6.26 0.55
N THR A 73 -3.78 -7.37 0.96
CA THR A 73 -2.94 -7.40 2.17
C THR A 73 -1.71 -6.51 2.01
N ALA A 74 -1.01 -6.62 0.87
CA ALA A 74 0.18 -5.84 0.55
C ALA A 74 -0.10 -4.33 0.55
N PHE A 75 -1.21 -3.89 -0.04
CA PHE A 75 -1.61 -2.48 -0.02
C PHE A 75 -1.96 -2.00 1.39
N ARG A 76 -2.66 -2.82 2.16
CA ARG A 76 -3.05 -2.47 3.53
C ARG A 76 -1.85 -2.36 4.47
N THR A 77 -0.88 -3.28 4.38
CA THR A 77 0.29 -3.30 5.27
C THR A 77 1.44 -2.46 4.74
N GLY A 78 1.48 -2.20 3.43
CA GLY A 78 2.66 -1.64 2.75
C GLY A 78 3.82 -2.63 2.60
N GLU A 79 3.60 -3.91 2.91
CA GLU A 79 4.64 -4.93 2.93
C GLU A 79 4.45 -5.96 1.81
N PRO A 80 5.52 -6.42 1.15
CA PRO A 80 5.44 -7.49 0.16
C PRO A 80 4.86 -8.79 0.73
N GLN A 81 4.21 -9.57 -0.13
CA GLN A 81 3.58 -10.84 0.25
C GLN A 81 4.14 -11.98 -0.60
N LEU A 82 4.45 -13.12 0.02
CA LEU A 82 4.79 -14.34 -0.69
C LEU A 82 3.67 -15.35 -0.53
N VAL A 83 3.12 -15.82 -1.65
CA VAL A 83 1.98 -16.74 -1.68
C VAL A 83 2.36 -18.02 -2.39
N SER A 84 2.07 -19.17 -1.80
CA SER A 84 2.19 -20.47 -2.46
C SER A 84 0.79 -21.02 -2.77
N VAL A 85 0.48 -21.17 -4.05
CA VAL A 85 -0.75 -21.82 -4.51
C VAL A 85 -0.41 -23.26 -4.85
N THR A 86 -0.81 -24.19 -3.98
CA THR A 86 -0.34 -25.58 -4.01
C THR A 86 -1.49 -26.57 -3.78
N PRO A 87 -1.44 -27.79 -4.36
CA PRO A 87 -2.46 -28.83 -4.13
C PRO A 87 -2.62 -29.21 -2.65
N GLU A 88 -3.82 -29.70 -2.31
CA GLU A 88 -4.18 -30.12 -0.94
C GLU A 88 -3.24 -31.18 -0.37
N GLU A 89 -2.83 -32.13 -1.22
CA GLU A 89 -1.92 -33.22 -0.85
C GLU A 89 -0.60 -32.67 -0.26
N PHE A 90 -0.02 -31.65 -0.90
CA PHE A 90 1.20 -31.00 -0.43
C PHE A 90 0.97 -30.09 0.77
N LEU A 91 -0.22 -29.49 0.91
CA LEU A 91 -0.58 -28.74 2.13
C LEU A 91 -0.58 -29.68 3.35
N ALA A 92 -1.17 -30.86 3.20
CA ALA A 92 -1.23 -31.87 4.25
C ALA A 92 0.16 -32.40 4.64
N GLU A 93 1.03 -32.67 3.66
CA GLU A 93 2.43 -33.07 3.90
C GLU A 93 3.22 -32.01 4.68
N LEU A 94 2.96 -30.73 4.40
CA LEU A 94 3.57 -29.60 5.10
C LEU A 94 2.92 -29.31 6.46
N GLY A 95 1.77 -29.92 6.77
CA GLY A 95 1.00 -29.64 7.98
C GLY A 95 0.45 -28.22 8.04
N VAL A 96 0.15 -27.61 6.89
CA VAL A 96 -0.36 -26.23 6.78
C VAL A 96 -1.75 -26.20 6.19
N GLU A 97 -2.60 -25.30 6.67
CA GLU A 97 -3.96 -25.11 6.14
C GLU A 97 -4.00 -23.97 5.10
N ALA A 98 -4.87 -24.09 4.10
CA ALA A 98 -5.07 -23.01 3.13
C ALA A 98 -5.59 -21.74 3.84
N GLY A 99 -4.97 -20.60 3.53
CA GLY A 99 -5.24 -19.31 4.16
C GLY A 99 -4.33 -19.00 5.34
N THR A 100 -3.52 -19.96 5.81
CA THR A 100 -2.57 -19.73 6.88
C THR A 100 -1.20 -19.28 6.35
N GLN A 101 -0.47 -18.56 7.20
CA GLN A 101 0.91 -18.19 6.94
C GLN A 101 1.84 -19.15 7.70
N HIS A 102 2.80 -19.73 7.00
CA HIS A 102 3.83 -20.58 7.59
C HIS A 102 5.19 -20.21 6.99
N SER A 103 6.19 -19.97 7.85
CA SER A 103 7.56 -19.61 7.45
C SER A 103 7.63 -18.44 6.44
N GLY A 104 6.79 -17.43 6.62
CA GLY A 104 6.74 -16.23 5.76
C GLY A 104 5.99 -16.41 4.44
N VAL A 105 5.36 -17.58 4.21
CA VAL A 105 4.56 -17.87 3.01
C VAL A 105 3.10 -18.03 3.38
N THR A 106 2.21 -17.33 2.68
CA THR A 106 0.78 -17.57 2.78
C THR A 106 0.37 -18.67 1.82
N TYR A 107 -0.22 -19.75 2.33
CA TYR A 107 -0.62 -20.89 1.52
C TYR A 107 -2.04 -20.75 1.01
N ALA A 108 -2.28 -21.18 -0.23
CA ALA A 108 -3.61 -21.24 -0.81
C ALA A 108 -3.79 -22.55 -1.56
N ARG A 109 -5.01 -23.08 -1.53
CA ARG A 109 -5.36 -24.31 -2.22
C ARG A 109 -5.33 -24.10 -3.73
N ASN A 110 -4.61 -24.96 -4.44
CA ASN A 110 -4.71 -25.06 -5.89
C ASN A 110 -5.85 -26.02 -6.29
N GLY A 111 -6.89 -25.48 -6.94
CA GLY A 111 -7.99 -26.27 -7.51
C GLY A 111 -7.77 -26.73 -8.96
N CYS A 112 -6.63 -26.42 -9.58
CA CYS A 112 -6.36 -26.78 -10.98
C CYS A 112 -6.06 -28.29 -11.16
N PRO A 113 -6.59 -28.95 -12.21
CA PRO A 113 -6.30 -30.37 -12.49
C PRO A 113 -4.83 -30.71 -12.73
N SER A 114 -4.01 -29.72 -13.10
CA SER A 114 -2.58 -29.91 -13.36
C SER A 114 -1.77 -30.24 -12.11
N LYS A 115 -2.35 -30.04 -10.91
CA LYS A 115 -1.75 -30.29 -9.59
C LYS A 115 -0.33 -29.68 -9.41
N GLY A 116 -0.01 -28.63 -10.15
CA GLY A 116 1.26 -27.91 -9.98
C GLY A 116 1.23 -26.94 -8.81
N THR A 117 2.39 -26.53 -8.32
CA THR A 117 2.54 -25.48 -7.31
C THR A 117 3.14 -24.24 -7.96
N VAL A 118 2.61 -23.06 -7.62
CA VAL A 118 3.18 -21.77 -8.02
C VAL A 118 3.40 -20.89 -6.79
N ASP A 119 4.61 -20.38 -6.66
CA ASP A 119 4.95 -19.38 -5.65
C ASP A 119 5.01 -18.01 -6.32
N ILE A 120 4.27 -17.06 -5.77
CA ILE A 120 4.02 -15.74 -6.32
C ILE A 120 4.45 -14.70 -5.31
N PHE A 121 5.37 -13.82 -5.71
CA PHE A 121 5.78 -12.67 -4.92
C PHE A 121 4.98 -11.44 -5.36
N ILE A 122 4.30 -10.80 -4.41
CA ILE A 122 3.49 -9.61 -4.61
C ILE A 122 4.20 -8.43 -3.94
N GLU A 123 4.60 -7.44 -4.73
CA GLU A 123 5.33 -6.27 -4.27
C GLU A 123 4.51 -5.00 -4.53
N PRO A 124 4.03 -4.30 -3.49
CA PRO A 124 3.26 -3.08 -3.64
C PRO A 124 4.17 -1.89 -3.92
N SER A 125 3.74 -1.03 -4.84
CA SER A 125 4.26 0.31 -5.09
C SER A 125 3.23 1.32 -4.62
N LEU A 126 3.50 1.96 -3.49
CA LEU A 126 2.65 2.97 -2.89
C LEU A 126 3.15 4.38 -3.26
N PRO A 127 2.26 5.37 -3.41
CA PRO A 127 2.67 6.76 -3.48
C PRO A 127 3.34 7.17 -2.16
N LEU A 128 4.16 8.22 -2.20
CA LEU A 128 4.76 8.77 -0.98
C LEU A 128 3.67 9.14 0.03
N PRO A 129 3.86 8.88 1.33
CA PRO A 129 2.92 9.35 2.35
C PRO A 129 2.81 10.88 2.29
N GLU A 130 1.60 11.38 2.53
CA GLU A 130 1.33 12.82 2.60
C GLU A 130 1.53 13.32 4.03
N LEU A 131 2.35 14.36 4.21
CA LEU A 131 2.43 15.12 5.45
C LEU A 131 1.74 16.47 5.25
N VAL A 132 0.57 16.61 5.87
CA VAL A 132 -0.18 17.87 5.89
C VAL A 132 0.18 18.64 7.15
N VAL A 133 0.77 19.82 7.00
CA VAL A 133 1.09 20.72 8.11
C VAL A 133 0.07 21.86 8.12
N MET A 134 -0.80 21.88 9.13
CA MET A 134 -1.83 22.90 9.31
C MET A 134 -1.29 24.06 10.14
N GLY A 135 -1.32 25.27 9.58
CA GLY A 135 -0.86 26.51 10.20
C GLY A 135 0.44 27.05 9.58
N ALA A 136 0.83 28.25 10.00
CA ALA A 136 1.96 28.99 9.44
C ALA A 136 3.00 29.40 10.50
N SER A 137 2.98 28.74 11.65
CA SER A 137 3.86 29.04 12.78
C SER A 137 5.34 28.72 12.49
N PRO A 138 6.29 29.21 13.31
CA PRO A 138 7.69 28.82 13.18
C PRO A 138 7.90 27.30 13.24
N VAL A 139 7.14 26.59 14.09
CA VAL A 139 7.19 25.12 14.14
C VAL A 139 6.68 24.50 12.84
N ALA A 140 5.60 25.03 12.26
CA ALA A 140 5.08 24.55 10.98
C ALA A 140 6.14 24.67 9.87
N ARG A 141 6.83 25.81 9.80
CA ARG A 141 7.89 26.05 8.80
C ARG A 141 9.09 25.13 9.01
N ALA A 142 9.53 24.96 10.26
CA ALA A 142 10.63 24.06 10.60
C ALA A 142 10.29 22.61 10.23
N LEU A 143 9.05 22.17 10.52
CA LEU A 143 8.58 20.84 10.18
C LEU A 143 8.58 20.60 8.67
N CYS A 144 8.04 21.53 7.87
CA CYS A 144 8.09 21.42 6.41
C CYS A 144 9.53 21.33 5.87
N SER A 145 10.46 22.11 6.44
CA SER A 145 11.86 22.09 6.03
C SER A 145 12.55 20.77 6.35
N LEU A 146 12.27 20.16 7.51
CA LEU A 146 12.86 18.89 7.92
C LEU A 146 12.23 17.73 7.15
N ALA A 147 10.90 17.73 7.00
CA ALA A 147 10.15 16.66 6.35
C ALA A 147 10.58 16.41 4.90
N ALA A 148 11.14 17.42 4.22
CA ALA A 148 11.61 17.30 2.83
C ALA A 148 12.67 16.20 2.65
N GLN A 149 13.33 15.79 3.73
CA GLN A 149 14.37 14.76 3.72
C GLN A 149 13.83 13.34 3.95
N PHE A 150 12.54 13.18 4.27
CA PHE A 150 11.94 11.92 4.73
C PHE A 150 10.94 11.31 3.74
N GLN A 151 11.07 11.61 2.44
CA GLN A 151 10.22 11.05 1.39
C GLN A 151 8.70 11.26 1.63
N PHE A 152 8.31 12.41 2.19
CA PHE A 152 6.92 12.82 2.26
C PHE A 152 6.54 13.71 1.07
N ALA A 153 5.31 13.56 0.60
CA ALA A 153 4.64 14.65 -0.12
C ALA A 153 4.13 15.66 0.91
N ILE A 154 4.80 16.80 1.00
CA ILE A 154 4.53 17.80 2.04
C ILE A 154 3.53 18.83 1.53
N ARG A 155 2.51 19.10 2.32
CA ARG A 155 1.50 20.11 2.02
C ARG A 155 1.29 21.02 3.23
N ALA A 156 1.71 22.27 3.14
CA ALA A 156 1.40 23.29 4.14
C ALA A 156 0.05 23.94 3.81
N VAL A 157 -0.84 24.03 4.80
CA VAL A 157 -2.22 24.50 4.61
C VAL A 157 -2.64 25.44 5.73
N LYS A 158 -3.66 26.26 5.48
CA LYS A 158 -4.28 27.06 6.55
C LYS A 158 -5.04 26.16 7.52
N GLY A 159 -5.16 26.60 8.77
CA GLY A 159 -5.74 25.79 9.85
C GLY A 159 -7.23 25.46 9.65
N ASP A 160 -7.95 26.16 8.80
CA ASP A 160 -9.38 25.95 8.54
C ASP A 160 -9.66 25.26 7.21
N MET A 161 -8.61 24.83 6.49
CA MET A 161 -8.75 24.29 5.16
C MET A 161 -9.22 22.84 5.18
N GLU A 162 -10.28 22.55 4.43
CA GLU A 162 -10.75 21.20 4.17
C GLU A 162 -9.73 20.42 3.32
N LEU A 163 -9.46 19.18 3.70
CA LEU A 163 -8.50 18.33 3.00
C LEU A 163 -9.22 17.47 1.98
N ALA A 164 -8.83 17.54 0.71
CA ALA A 164 -9.38 16.66 -0.31
C ALA A 164 -9.12 15.17 0.05
N PRO A 165 -10.03 14.23 -0.28
CA PRO A 165 -9.78 12.80 -0.15
C PRO A 165 -8.48 12.40 -0.88
N THR A 166 -7.78 11.39 -0.34
CA THR A 166 -6.55 10.88 -0.95
C THR A 166 -6.44 9.36 -0.77
N SER A 167 -5.76 8.71 -1.72
CA SER A 167 -5.30 7.32 -1.60
C SER A 167 -3.96 7.20 -0.85
N ARG A 168 -3.28 8.32 -0.58
CA ARG A 168 -2.02 8.34 0.18
C ARG A 168 -2.29 8.05 1.66
N GLN A 169 -1.35 7.39 2.33
CA GLN A 169 -1.30 7.45 3.79
C GLN A 169 -1.07 8.90 4.21
N ARG A 170 -1.95 9.43 5.05
CA ARG A 170 -1.97 10.85 5.40
C ARG A 170 -1.68 11.06 6.88
N TYR A 171 -0.67 11.87 7.15
CA TYR A 171 -0.31 12.35 8.47
C TYR A 171 -0.63 13.84 8.56
N VAL A 172 -1.36 14.26 9.58
CA VAL A 172 -1.72 15.67 9.78
C VAL A 172 -1.05 16.18 11.04
N VAL A 173 -0.28 17.26 10.92
CA VAL A 173 0.31 17.96 12.07
C VAL A 173 -0.30 19.34 12.19
N ILE A 174 -0.99 19.58 13.29
CA ILE A 174 -1.61 20.85 13.62
C ILE A 174 -0.59 21.70 14.35
N ALA A 175 0.04 22.61 13.61
CA ALA A 175 1.07 23.54 14.05
C ALA A 175 0.57 25.00 13.95
N THR A 176 -0.68 25.23 14.31
CA THR A 176 -1.33 26.56 14.36
C THR A 176 -0.84 27.42 15.53
N GLN A 177 -0.33 26.79 16.60
CA GLN A 177 0.20 27.43 17.81
C GLN A 177 -0.71 28.54 18.38
N GLY A 178 -2.03 28.30 18.46
CA GLY A 178 -3.01 29.23 19.04
C GLY A 178 -3.84 30.00 18.01
N GLN A 179 -3.47 29.96 16.73
CA GLN A 179 -4.23 30.60 15.66
C GLN A 179 -5.18 29.60 15.00
N GLY A 180 -6.38 29.43 15.57
CA GLY A 180 -7.43 28.59 14.98
C GLY A 180 -7.31 27.10 15.27
N ASP A 181 -6.75 26.71 16.43
CA ASP A 181 -6.51 25.30 16.78
C ASP A 181 -7.76 24.40 16.69
N MET A 182 -8.92 24.88 17.15
CA MET A 182 -10.17 24.12 17.10
C MET A 182 -10.63 23.87 15.67
N ALA A 183 -10.52 24.87 14.79
CA ALA A 183 -10.88 24.73 13.38
C ALA A 183 -9.97 23.68 12.71
N ALA A 184 -8.68 23.72 13.01
CA ALA A 184 -7.71 22.75 12.48
C ALA A 184 -7.93 21.33 12.98
N LEU A 185 -8.22 21.17 14.28
CA LEU A 185 -8.54 19.86 14.83
C LEU A 185 -9.80 19.27 14.20
N ASN A 186 -10.87 20.05 14.06
CA ASN A 186 -12.10 19.58 13.43
C ASN A 186 -11.91 19.28 11.94
N ALA A 187 -11.20 20.13 11.20
CA ALA A 187 -10.89 19.89 9.79
C ALA A 187 -10.03 18.63 9.59
N ALA A 188 -9.07 18.38 10.49
CA ALA A 188 -8.24 17.18 10.44
C ALA A 188 -9.05 15.90 10.73
N LEU A 189 -9.95 15.93 11.73
CA LEU A 189 -10.76 14.78 12.11
C LEU A 189 -11.77 14.37 11.04
N ALA A 190 -12.34 15.33 10.32
CA ALA A 190 -13.34 15.07 9.27
C ALA A 190 -12.81 14.22 8.10
N ASN A 191 -11.49 14.08 7.96
CA ASN A 191 -10.85 13.53 6.76
C ASN A 191 -10.15 12.18 6.97
N GLY A 192 -10.43 11.50 8.08
CA GLY A 192 -9.94 10.14 8.39
C GLY A 192 -8.44 9.90 8.18
N PRO A 193 -7.54 10.79 8.63
CA PRO A 193 -6.10 10.61 8.42
C PRO A 193 -5.58 9.40 9.20
N SER A 194 -4.44 8.87 8.75
CA SER A 194 -3.74 7.76 9.43
C SER A 194 -3.23 8.18 10.81
N LEU A 195 -2.88 9.46 10.99
CA LEU A 195 -2.47 10.04 12.27
C LEU A 195 -2.74 11.54 12.30
N ILE A 196 -3.18 12.04 13.47
CA ILE A 196 -3.27 13.48 13.78
C ILE A 196 -2.34 13.77 14.95
N SER A 197 -1.50 14.78 14.82
CA SER A 197 -0.64 15.30 15.89
C SER A 197 -0.91 16.78 16.12
N PHE A 198 -0.83 17.22 17.37
CA PHE A 198 -1.09 18.61 17.75
C PHE A 198 0.13 19.22 18.44
N VAL A 199 0.59 20.38 17.95
CA VAL A 199 1.70 21.13 18.53
C VAL A 199 1.15 22.06 19.62
N GLY A 200 1.35 21.65 20.87
CA GLY A 200 1.01 22.45 22.04
C GLY A 200 1.29 21.70 23.34
N SER A 201 1.02 22.34 24.48
CA SER A 201 1.15 21.65 25.77
C SER A 201 0.04 20.62 25.97
N SER A 202 0.31 19.58 26.74
CA SER A 202 -0.68 18.55 27.08
C SER A 202 -1.92 19.15 27.76
N ARG A 203 -1.73 20.18 28.61
CA ARG A 203 -2.84 20.91 29.25
C ARG A 203 -3.73 21.61 28.23
N LYS A 204 -3.13 22.25 27.22
CA LYS A 204 -3.89 22.92 26.17
C LYS A 204 -4.67 21.92 25.34
N PHE A 205 -4.04 20.83 24.91
CA PHE A 205 -4.72 19.79 24.16
C PHE A 205 -5.86 19.16 24.95
N ALA A 206 -5.66 18.85 26.23
CA ALA A 206 -6.71 18.29 27.10
C ALA A 206 -7.96 19.20 27.21
N ALA A 207 -7.76 20.53 27.22
CA ALA A 207 -8.87 21.48 27.24
C ALA A 207 -9.61 21.59 25.89
N LEU A 208 -8.88 21.44 24.77
CA LEU A 208 -9.44 21.47 23.42
C LEU A 208 -10.15 20.16 23.09
N SER A 209 -9.59 19.01 23.49
CA SER A 209 -10.11 17.68 23.16
C SER A 209 -11.51 17.43 23.73
N GLN A 210 -11.84 18.06 24.87
CA GLN A 210 -13.19 18.02 25.44
C GLN A 210 -14.26 18.72 24.58
N LYS A 211 -13.84 19.54 23.61
CA LYS A 211 -14.71 20.34 22.74
C LYS A 211 -14.70 19.84 21.30
N LEU A 212 -13.94 18.77 21.00
CA LEU A 212 -13.94 18.16 19.69
C LEU A 212 -15.27 17.44 19.49
N MET A 213 -15.82 17.58 18.29
CA MET A 213 -17.07 16.94 17.89
C MET A 213 -16.86 15.47 17.57
#